data_AF-A0A7C8AQ28-F1
#
_entry.id   AF-A0A7C8AQ28-F1
#
_cell.length_a   1.000
_cell.length_b   1.000
_cell.length_c   1.000
_cell.angle_alpha   90.00
_cell.angle_beta   90.00
_cell.angle_gamma   90.00
#
_symmetry.space_group_name_H-M   'P 1'
#
loop_
_entity.id
_entity.type
_entity.pdbx_description
1 polymer ?
#
loop_
_entity_poly.entity_id
_entity_poly.type
_entity_poly.pdbx_seq_one_letter_code
_entity_poly.pdbx_strand_id
1 'polypeptide(L)'
;MGFSSLLQEKVGYPWTTLPAYMFAHARQGYAGHGTLCGALGVSSCLINLVIYDKDDSYRTVIDRMMCWYAGMKFPTERFDDISAIPKQIQVQAMTPLCHTSVSKWTLAAGAQLTSKEKSERCAKVTGEVVYTVVHYLNEYFDGKWKPAKWAPSNEISHCVNCHGPEGDFPRSADGMNHQQGHMECLLCHKDHTK
;
A
#
# COMPACT_ATOMS: atom_id res chain seq x y z
N MET A 1 5.46 10.59 -11.54
CA MET A 1 6.29 9.37 -11.53
C MET A 1 7.56 9.74 -10.80
N GLY A 2 7.72 9.38 -9.53
CA GLY A 2 8.90 9.78 -8.73
C GLY A 2 10.07 8.81 -8.85
N PHE A 3 9.83 7.52 -8.57
CA PHE A 3 10.88 6.49 -8.56
C PHE A 3 11.53 6.27 -9.93
N SER A 4 10.73 6.00 -10.97
CA SER A 4 11.27 5.67 -12.30
C SER A 4 12.00 6.84 -12.95
N SER A 5 11.55 8.09 -12.75
CA SER A 5 12.22 9.26 -13.33
C SER A 5 13.61 9.48 -12.74
N LEU A 6 13.77 9.24 -11.43
CA LEU A 6 15.09 9.33 -10.78
C LEU A 6 16.06 8.28 -11.34
N LEU A 7 15.59 7.06 -11.59
CA LEU A 7 16.41 6.01 -12.20
C LEU A 7 16.72 6.30 -13.67
N GLN A 8 15.78 6.87 -14.43
CA GLN A 8 16.05 7.35 -15.79
C GLN A 8 17.15 8.41 -15.81
N GLU A 9 17.12 9.37 -14.87
CA GLU A 9 18.12 10.44 -14.79
C GLU A 9 19.49 9.94 -14.32
N LYS A 10 19.52 9.12 -13.26
CA LYS A 10 20.79 8.72 -12.61
C LYS A 10 21.44 7.47 -13.18
N VAL A 11 20.65 6.50 -13.66
CA VAL A 11 21.14 5.21 -14.16
C VAL A 11 21.12 5.16 -15.69
N GLY A 12 20.12 5.77 -16.33
CA GLY A 12 19.97 5.72 -17.78
C GLY A 12 19.37 4.38 -18.24
N TYR A 13 20.03 3.69 -19.16
CA TYR A 13 19.57 2.39 -19.65
C TYR A 13 19.55 1.33 -18.51
N PRO A 14 18.55 0.44 -18.41
CA PRO A 14 17.37 0.28 -19.27
C PRO A 14 16.16 1.14 -18.87
N TRP A 15 16.26 1.95 -17.82
CA TRP A 15 15.13 2.74 -17.31
C TRP A 15 14.58 3.73 -18.32
N THR A 16 15.43 4.27 -19.19
CA THR A 16 15.07 5.19 -20.27
C THR A 16 14.18 4.58 -21.35
N THR A 17 14.06 3.24 -21.41
CA THR A 17 13.16 2.58 -22.36
C THR A 17 11.75 2.37 -21.80
N LEU A 18 11.51 2.65 -20.51
CA LEU A 18 10.18 2.51 -19.92
C LEU A 18 9.25 3.64 -20.40
N PRO A 19 8.04 3.33 -20.91
CA PRO A 19 7.13 4.37 -21.40
C PRO A 19 6.63 5.28 -20.28
N ALA A 20 6.72 6.60 -20.50
CA ALA A 20 6.33 7.63 -19.52
C ALA A 20 4.87 7.54 -19.04
N TYR A 21 3.97 6.86 -19.75
CA TYR A 21 2.57 6.74 -19.33
C TYR A 21 2.14 5.31 -19.02
N MET A 22 3.07 4.35 -18.94
CA MET A 22 2.73 2.94 -18.75
C MET A 22 1.89 2.68 -17.49
N PHE A 23 2.02 3.52 -16.46
CA PHE A 23 1.29 3.40 -15.20
C PHE A 23 0.14 4.40 -15.02
N ALA A 24 -0.21 5.18 -16.06
CA ALA A 24 -1.27 6.19 -15.94
C ALA A 24 -2.64 5.57 -15.62
N HIS A 25 -2.86 4.30 -16.00
CA HIS A 25 -4.05 3.53 -15.68
C HIS A 25 -4.24 3.32 -14.17
N ALA A 26 -3.20 3.35 -13.34
CA ALA A 26 -3.31 3.11 -11.90
C ALA A 26 -4.01 4.24 -11.13
N ARG A 27 -4.25 5.39 -11.78
CA ARG A 27 -4.96 6.53 -11.20
C ARG A 27 -6.34 6.12 -10.66
N GLN A 28 -6.70 6.66 -9.50
CA GLN A 28 -8.00 6.46 -8.85
C GLN A 28 -8.34 4.99 -8.58
N GLY A 29 -7.33 4.18 -8.26
CA GLY A 29 -7.52 2.76 -7.97
C GLY A 29 -7.85 1.96 -9.23
N TYR A 30 -6.99 2.08 -10.24
CA TYR A 30 -7.09 1.41 -11.54
C TYR A 30 -8.31 1.84 -12.35
N ALA A 31 -8.13 2.89 -13.15
CA ALA A 31 -9.14 3.48 -14.03
C ALA A 31 -10.43 3.90 -13.30
N GLY A 32 -10.33 4.39 -12.06
CA GLY A 32 -11.48 4.90 -11.31
C GLY A 32 -12.27 3.85 -10.53
N HIS A 33 -11.87 2.57 -10.55
CA HIS A 33 -12.58 1.52 -9.82
C HIS A 33 -12.38 1.58 -8.31
N GLY A 34 -11.45 2.42 -7.82
CA GLY A 34 -11.21 2.54 -6.39
C GLY A 34 -10.61 1.29 -5.73
N THR A 35 -9.97 0.42 -6.52
CA THR A 35 -9.32 -0.83 -6.06
C THR A 35 -8.00 -0.55 -5.34
N LEU A 36 -6.90 -1.22 -5.67
CA LEU A 36 -5.60 -0.97 -5.04
C LEU A 36 -5.14 0.48 -5.25
N CYS A 37 -4.68 1.15 -4.19
CA CYS A 37 -4.09 2.48 -4.31
C CYS A 37 -3.00 2.51 -5.38
N GLY A 38 -3.11 3.42 -6.34
CA GLY A 38 -2.19 3.48 -7.48
C GLY A 38 -0.73 3.64 -7.08
N ALA A 39 -0.44 4.34 -5.97
CA ALA A 39 0.92 4.45 -5.46
C ALA A 39 1.49 3.08 -5.04
N LEU A 40 0.68 2.24 -4.39
CA LEU A 40 1.07 0.88 -3.98
C LEU A 40 1.19 -0.04 -5.19
N GLY A 41 0.23 0.02 -6.10
CA GLY A 41 0.20 -0.81 -7.30
C GLY A 41 1.36 -0.55 -8.27
N VAL A 42 1.77 0.72 -8.42
CA VAL A 42 2.94 1.05 -9.24
C VAL A 42 4.23 0.69 -8.52
N SER A 43 4.30 0.93 -7.21
CA SER A 43 5.48 0.59 -6.42
C SER A 43 5.72 -0.92 -6.36
N SER A 44 4.68 -1.75 -6.29
CA SER A 44 4.81 -3.21 -6.34
C SER A 44 5.41 -3.70 -7.65
N CYS A 45 5.00 -3.13 -8.79
CA CYS A 45 5.61 -3.43 -10.09
C CYS A 45 7.11 -3.09 -10.10
N LEU A 46 7.47 -1.93 -9.54
CA LEU A 46 8.86 -1.47 -9.50
C LEU A 46 9.73 -2.29 -8.54
N ILE A 47 9.20 -2.67 -7.37
CA ILE A 47 9.87 -3.56 -6.42
C ILE A 47 10.20 -4.90 -7.09
N ASN A 48 9.23 -5.51 -7.78
CA ASN A 48 9.48 -6.77 -8.49
C ASN A 48 10.50 -6.59 -9.63
N LEU A 49 10.44 -5.48 -10.35
CA LEU A 49 11.38 -5.18 -11.43
C LEU A 49 12.84 -5.07 -10.95
N VAL A 50 13.09 -4.53 -9.75
CA VAL A 50 14.47 -4.35 -9.24
C VAL A 50 15.00 -5.54 -8.47
N ILE A 51 14.17 -6.26 -7.72
CA ILE A 51 14.60 -7.46 -6.97
C ILE A 51 14.70 -8.66 -7.91
N TYR A 52 13.73 -8.80 -8.82
CA TYR A 52 13.64 -9.80 -9.89
C TYR A 52 14.45 -11.09 -9.69
N ASP A 53 13.88 -12.04 -8.94
CA ASP A 53 14.46 -13.35 -8.69
C ASP A 53 13.41 -14.47 -8.81
N LYS A 54 13.87 -15.73 -8.69
CA LYS A 54 13.01 -16.93 -8.74
C LYS A 54 12.50 -17.35 -7.36
N ASP A 55 13.06 -16.78 -6.30
CA ASP A 55 12.75 -17.14 -4.92
C ASP A 55 11.62 -16.27 -4.34
N ASP A 56 11.02 -15.43 -5.18
CA ASP A 56 9.94 -14.52 -4.86
C ASP A 56 10.30 -13.52 -3.73
N SER A 57 11.58 -13.13 -3.58
CA SER A 57 12.03 -12.33 -2.43
C SER A 57 11.32 -10.97 -2.34
N TYR A 58 10.89 -10.44 -3.49
CA TYR A 58 10.12 -9.21 -3.63
C TYR A 58 8.81 -9.22 -2.82
N ARG A 59 8.22 -10.41 -2.56
CA ARG A 59 6.94 -10.54 -1.84
C ARG A 59 7.01 -9.96 -0.44
N THR A 60 8.14 -10.14 0.24
CA THR A 60 8.32 -9.65 1.62
C THR A 60 8.33 -8.12 1.68
N VAL A 61 8.93 -7.45 0.69
CA VAL A 61 8.96 -5.99 0.58
C VAL A 61 7.58 -5.44 0.25
N ILE A 62 6.86 -6.08 -0.69
CA ILE A 62 5.50 -5.70 -1.04
C ILE A 62 4.56 -5.89 0.16
N ASP A 63 4.62 -7.04 0.85
CA ASP A 63 3.79 -7.32 2.02
C ASP A 63 4.01 -6.28 3.13
N ARG A 64 5.28 -5.96 3.43
CA ARG A 64 5.64 -4.92 4.40
C ARG A 64 5.10 -3.55 3.99
N MET A 65 5.19 -3.18 2.71
CA MET A 65 4.62 -1.94 2.18
C MET A 65 3.10 -1.88 2.36
N MET A 66 2.38 -2.95 2.01
CA MET A 66 0.92 -3.02 2.14
C MET A 66 0.46 -2.90 3.60
N CYS A 67 1.12 -3.65 4.50
CA CYS A 67 0.83 -3.63 5.93
C CYS A 67 1.14 -2.26 6.56
N TRP A 68 2.30 -1.69 6.24
CA TRP A 68 2.66 -0.34 6.67
C TRP A 68 1.62 0.69 6.22
N TYR A 69 1.24 0.69 4.94
CA TYR A 69 0.26 1.63 4.41
C TYR A 69 -1.08 1.52 5.16
N ALA A 70 -1.57 0.31 5.41
CA ALA A 70 -2.83 0.10 6.14
C ALA A 70 -2.76 0.62 7.59
N GLY A 71 -1.60 0.50 8.24
CA GLY A 71 -1.35 1.00 9.60
C GLY A 71 -1.17 2.53 9.68
N MET A 72 -0.82 3.20 8.59
CA MET A 72 -0.46 4.61 8.61
C MET A 72 -1.66 5.56 8.60
N LYS A 73 -1.49 6.69 9.28
CA LYS A 73 -2.36 7.88 9.18
C LYS A 73 -1.86 8.79 8.07
N PHE A 74 -2.72 9.07 7.10
CA PHE A 74 -2.38 9.87 5.92
C PHE A 74 -3.26 11.11 5.76
N PRO A 75 -2.72 12.18 5.14
CA PRO A 75 -1.31 12.31 4.73
C PRO A 75 -0.38 12.50 5.94
N THR A 76 0.90 12.16 5.78
CA THR A 76 1.95 12.50 6.76
C THR A 76 2.35 13.98 6.59
N GLU A 77 3.11 14.51 7.55
CA GLU A 77 3.62 15.89 7.51
C GLU A 77 4.92 16.03 6.69
N ARG A 78 5.49 14.91 6.19
CA ARG A 78 6.82 14.89 5.55
C ARG A 78 6.98 15.89 4.39
N PHE A 79 5.90 16.11 3.65
CA PHE A 79 5.90 16.95 2.45
C PHE A 79 5.15 18.26 2.65
N ASP A 80 4.84 18.65 3.89
CA ASP A 80 4.08 19.88 4.14
C ASP A 80 4.85 21.15 3.77
N ASP A 81 6.18 21.13 3.80
CA ASP A 81 7.03 22.24 3.37
C ASP A 81 6.93 22.56 1.86
N ILE A 82 6.63 21.54 1.04
CA ILE A 82 6.47 21.65 -0.41
C ILE A 82 5.02 21.49 -0.89
N SER A 83 4.07 21.23 0.03
CA SER A 83 2.67 21.00 -0.28
C SER A 83 1.93 22.31 -0.51
N ALA A 84 1.04 22.33 -1.49
CA ALA A 84 0.14 23.46 -1.70
C ALA A 84 -0.91 23.59 -0.60
N ILE A 85 -1.19 22.51 0.13
CA ILE A 85 -2.18 22.45 1.22
C ILE A 85 -1.55 21.67 2.39
N PRO A 86 -0.68 22.32 3.18
CA PRO A 86 -0.01 21.68 4.31
C PRO A 86 -0.98 21.39 5.46
N LYS A 87 -0.57 20.56 6.43
CA LYS A 87 -1.27 20.32 7.70
C LYS A 87 -2.72 19.84 7.53
N GLN A 88 -2.95 19.00 6.53
CA GLN A 88 -4.24 18.34 6.34
C GLN A 88 -4.51 17.35 7.48
N ILE A 89 -5.79 17.18 7.84
CA ILE A 89 -6.17 16.18 8.85
C ILE A 89 -5.65 14.79 8.47
N GLN A 90 -5.25 14.01 9.45
CA GLN A 90 -4.69 12.68 9.23
C GLN A 90 -5.72 11.61 9.58
N VAL A 91 -5.93 10.66 8.66
CA VAL A 91 -6.86 9.54 8.85
C VAL A 91 -6.15 8.25 8.51
N GLN A 92 -6.32 7.23 9.35
CA GLN A 92 -5.74 5.92 9.12
C GLN A 92 -6.36 5.27 7.87
N ALA A 93 -5.51 4.79 6.95
CA ALA A 93 -5.97 4.15 5.72
C ALA A 93 -6.76 2.87 5.98
N MET A 94 -6.33 2.08 6.99
CA MET A 94 -6.86 0.76 7.39
C MET A 94 -6.73 -0.36 6.35
N THR A 95 -6.59 -0.04 5.07
CA THR A 95 -6.50 -1.01 3.98
C THR A 95 -5.75 -0.41 2.79
N PRO A 96 -5.08 -1.22 1.95
CA PRO A 96 -4.48 -0.81 0.69
C PRO A 96 -5.47 -0.25 -0.36
N LEU A 97 -6.77 -0.41 -0.15
CA LEU A 97 -7.79 0.01 -1.12
C LEU A 97 -7.95 1.54 -1.17
N CYS A 98 -7.99 2.07 -2.39
CA CYS A 98 -8.12 3.48 -2.70
C CYS A 98 -9.50 4.01 -2.30
N HIS A 99 -10.56 3.26 -2.59
CA HIS A 99 -11.94 3.64 -2.30
C HIS A 99 -12.12 3.96 -0.81
N THR A 100 -11.84 3.00 0.05
CA THR A 100 -12.00 3.12 1.51
C THR A 100 -11.06 4.19 2.09
N SER A 101 -9.78 4.22 1.69
CA SER A 101 -8.82 5.22 2.18
C SER A 101 -9.24 6.65 1.83
N VAL A 102 -9.65 6.90 0.59
CA VAL A 102 -10.08 8.24 0.15
C VAL A 102 -11.42 8.61 0.78
N SER A 103 -12.42 7.74 0.70
CA SER A 103 -13.77 8.02 1.21
C SER A 103 -13.78 8.33 2.71
N LYS A 104 -13.04 7.54 3.52
CA LYS A 104 -12.91 7.80 4.96
C LYS A 104 -12.28 9.15 5.24
N TRP A 105 -11.21 9.50 4.51
CA TRP A 105 -10.55 10.78 4.69
C TRP A 105 -11.44 11.95 4.25
N THR A 106 -12.11 11.86 3.09
CA THR A 106 -12.99 12.93 2.60
C THR A 106 -14.14 13.21 3.56
N LEU A 107 -14.71 12.16 4.15
CA LEU A 107 -15.76 12.30 5.17
C LEU A 107 -15.23 13.02 6.43
N ALA A 108 -14.10 12.58 6.96
CA ALA A 108 -13.51 13.20 8.15
C ALA A 108 -13.05 14.65 7.90
N ALA A 109 -12.59 14.95 6.69
CA ALA A 109 -12.07 16.27 6.31
C ALA A 109 -13.18 17.26 5.93
N GLY A 110 -14.43 16.80 5.80
CA GLY A 110 -15.50 17.60 5.19
C GLY A 110 -15.21 17.99 3.74
N ALA A 111 -14.38 17.22 3.04
CA ALA A 111 -13.89 17.54 1.70
C ALA A 111 -14.65 16.76 0.61
N GLN A 112 -14.76 17.33 -0.59
CA GLN A 112 -15.35 16.63 -1.74
C GLN A 112 -14.32 15.76 -2.48
N LEU A 113 -14.78 14.72 -3.17
CA LEU A 113 -13.92 13.86 -3.99
C LEU A 113 -13.26 14.60 -5.15
N THR A 114 -13.82 15.69 -5.64
CA THR A 114 -13.24 16.51 -6.73
C THR A 114 -12.38 17.66 -6.22
N SER A 115 -12.22 17.78 -4.89
CA SER A 115 -11.50 18.89 -4.26
C SER A 115 -9.99 18.87 -4.54
N LYS A 116 -9.38 20.06 -4.45
CA LYS A 116 -7.92 20.21 -4.52
C LYS A 116 -7.26 19.57 -3.30
N GLU A 117 -7.91 19.66 -2.15
CA GLU A 117 -7.53 19.07 -0.87
C GLU A 117 -7.35 17.54 -1.00
N LYS A 118 -8.34 16.83 -1.56
CA LYS A 118 -8.19 15.38 -1.79
C LYS A 118 -7.05 15.09 -2.76
N SER A 119 -6.94 15.86 -3.83
CA SER A 119 -5.93 15.63 -4.86
C SER A 119 -4.51 15.84 -4.30
N GLU A 120 -4.32 16.87 -3.48
CA GLU A 120 -3.08 17.16 -2.77
C GLU A 120 -2.75 16.07 -1.75
N ARG A 121 -3.74 15.58 -0.99
CA ARG A 121 -3.54 14.41 -0.12
C ARG A 121 -3.02 13.22 -0.91
N CYS A 122 -3.65 12.88 -2.04
CA CYS A 122 -3.21 11.75 -2.86
C CYS A 122 -1.78 11.93 -3.39
N ALA A 123 -1.38 13.17 -3.70
CA ALA A 123 0.00 13.49 -4.06
C ALA A 123 0.97 13.22 -2.88
N LYS A 124 0.65 13.72 -1.67
CA LYS A 124 1.45 13.46 -0.46
C LYS A 124 1.53 11.97 -0.10
N VAL A 125 0.42 11.25 -0.19
CA VAL A 125 0.38 9.79 -0.01
C VAL A 125 1.29 9.09 -1.01
N THR A 126 1.28 9.52 -2.27
CA THR A 126 2.17 8.96 -3.30
C THR A 126 3.63 9.21 -2.96
N GLY A 127 3.97 10.43 -2.51
CA GLY A 127 5.31 10.76 -2.03
C GLY A 127 5.75 9.86 -0.87
N GLU A 128 4.88 9.64 0.12
CA GLU A 128 5.22 8.85 1.31
C GLU A 128 5.43 7.37 0.96
N VAL A 129 4.60 6.81 0.07
CA VAL A 129 4.77 5.45 -0.43
C VAL A 129 6.11 5.31 -1.17
N VAL A 130 6.43 6.24 -2.08
CA VAL A 130 7.71 6.19 -2.82
C VAL A 130 8.90 6.30 -1.88
N TYR A 131 8.87 7.26 -0.94
CA TYR A 131 9.93 7.43 0.06
C TYR A 131 10.16 6.14 0.86
N THR A 132 9.07 5.55 1.36
CA THR A 132 9.11 4.34 2.18
C THR A 132 9.63 3.14 1.39
N VAL A 133 9.20 2.98 0.14
CA VAL A 133 9.67 1.89 -0.73
C VAL A 133 11.15 2.02 -1.06
N VAL A 134 11.63 3.24 -1.35
CA VAL A 134 13.07 3.48 -1.54
C VAL A 134 13.86 3.11 -0.29
N HIS A 135 13.35 3.46 0.90
CA HIS A 135 13.99 3.07 2.16
C HIS A 135 14.07 1.55 2.32
N TYR A 136 12.97 0.83 2.07
CA TYR A 136 12.94 -0.64 2.14
C TYR A 136 13.87 -1.29 1.12
N LEU A 137 13.92 -0.79 -0.12
CA LEU A 137 14.84 -1.29 -1.14
C LEU A 137 16.30 -1.04 -0.78
N ASN A 138 16.61 0.12 -0.19
CA ASN A 138 17.96 0.40 0.30
C ASN A 138 18.36 -0.59 1.40
N GLU A 139 17.48 -0.85 2.38
CA GLU A 139 17.74 -1.87 3.41
C GLU A 139 17.91 -3.28 2.82
N TYR A 140 17.12 -3.61 1.79
CA TYR A 140 17.21 -4.87 1.05
C TYR A 140 18.56 -5.05 0.37
N PHE A 141 18.98 -4.10 -0.46
CA PHE A 141 20.23 -4.21 -1.20
C PHE A 141 21.48 -4.02 -0.32
N ASP A 142 21.34 -3.39 0.86
CA ASP A 142 22.41 -3.30 1.87
C ASP A 142 22.51 -4.54 2.78
N GLY A 143 21.72 -5.60 2.51
CA GLY A 143 21.73 -6.84 3.29
C GLY A 143 21.19 -6.70 4.72
N LYS A 144 20.50 -5.59 5.02
CA LYS A 144 19.92 -5.29 6.35
C LYS A 144 18.45 -5.66 6.45
N TRP A 145 17.83 -6.09 5.35
CA TRP A 145 16.41 -6.40 5.29
C TRP A 145 16.03 -7.55 6.23
N LYS A 146 15.10 -7.26 7.13
CA LYS A 146 14.53 -8.19 8.09
C LYS A 146 13.01 -8.04 8.04
N PRO A 147 12.34 -8.75 7.12
CA PRO A 147 10.90 -8.61 6.98
C PRO A 147 10.21 -9.20 8.22
N ALA A 148 9.27 -8.45 8.78
CA ALA A 148 8.34 -9.01 9.75
C ALA A 148 7.36 -9.93 9.02
N LYS A 149 7.07 -11.11 9.58
CA LYS A 149 5.94 -11.92 9.11
C LYS A 149 4.65 -11.18 9.43
N TRP A 150 3.71 -11.17 8.48
CA TRP A 150 2.37 -10.66 8.75
C TRP A 150 1.75 -11.38 9.95
N ALA A 151 1.04 -10.61 10.78
CA ALA A 151 0.23 -11.12 11.86
C ALA A 151 -1.14 -10.42 11.82
N PRO A 152 -2.24 -11.14 12.08
CA PRO A 152 -3.56 -10.53 12.16
C PRO A 152 -3.61 -9.52 13.31
N SER A 153 -4.48 -8.51 13.18
CA SER A 153 -4.83 -7.64 14.31
C SER A 153 -5.53 -8.44 15.41
N ASN A 154 -5.55 -7.90 16.63
CA ASN A 154 -6.24 -8.56 17.74
C ASN A 154 -7.72 -8.78 17.42
N GLU A 155 -8.31 -7.83 16.68
CA GLU A 155 -9.69 -7.78 16.28
C GLU A 155 -10.11 -8.86 15.27
N ILE A 156 -9.17 -9.45 14.52
CA ILE A 156 -9.45 -10.49 13.51
C ILE A 156 -8.68 -11.79 13.72
N SER A 157 -7.84 -11.84 14.74
CA SER A 157 -7.04 -13.02 15.09
C SER A 157 -7.91 -14.27 15.23
N HIS A 158 -9.10 -14.13 15.82
CA HIS A 158 -10.06 -15.22 15.96
C HIS A 158 -10.70 -15.63 14.62
N CYS A 159 -10.85 -14.70 13.66
CA CYS A 159 -11.37 -15.00 12.34
C CYS A 159 -10.40 -15.90 11.57
N VAL A 160 -9.13 -15.51 11.50
CA VAL A 160 -8.12 -16.22 10.70
C VAL A 160 -7.69 -17.55 11.33
N ASN A 161 -7.99 -17.76 12.62
CA ASN A 161 -7.78 -19.05 13.27
C ASN A 161 -8.50 -20.20 12.53
N CYS A 162 -9.69 -19.94 12.00
CA CYS A 162 -10.46 -20.88 11.18
C CYS A 162 -10.44 -20.54 9.69
N HIS A 163 -10.45 -19.25 9.34
CA HIS A 163 -10.60 -18.82 7.94
C HIS A 163 -9.30 -18.59 7.20
N GLY A 164 -8.19 -18.47 7.93
CA GLY A 164 -6.88 -18.15 7.36
C GLY A 164 -6.32 -19.28 6.48
N PRO A 165 -5.22 -19.01 5.78
CA PRO A 165 -4.56 -19.99 4.93
C PRO A 165 -4.10 -21.22 5.73
N GLU A 166 -4.23 -22.39 5.11
CA GLU A 166 -3.75 -23.66 5.66
C GLU A 166 -2.28 -23.63 6.07
N GLY A 167 -1.98 -24.21 7.24
CA GLY A 167 -0.62 -24.35 7.76
C GLY A 167 -0.14 -23.18 8.63
N ASP A 168 -0.76 -22.01 8.52
CA ASP A 168 -0.44 -20.85 9.36
C ASP A 168 -1.31 -20.76 10.63
N PHE A 169 -2.48 -21.42 10.66
CA PHE A 169 -3.44 -21.32 11.76
C PHE A 169 -3.97 -22.69 12.22
N PRO A 170 -4.14 -22.94 13.53
CA PRO A 170 -4.50 -24.26 14.07
C PRO A 170 -5.77 -24.89 13.51
N ARG A 171 -6.78 -24.08 13.14
CA ARG A 171 -8.10 -24.58 12.72
C ARG A 171 -8.44 -24.30 11.25
N SER A 172 -7.49 -23.76 10.47
CA SER A 172 -7.71 -23.51 9.04
C SER A 172 -7.97 -24.80 8.25
N ALA A 173 -7.41 -25.93 8.71
CA ALA A 173 -7.58 -27.24 8.09
C ALA A 173 -8.96 -27.87 8.35
N ASP A 174 -9.82 -27.28 9.19
CA ASP A 174 -11.16 -27.78 9.53
C ASP A 174 -12.19 -27.56 8.39
N GLY A 175 -11.74 -27.30 7.15
CA GLY A 175 -12.59 -27.06 5.97
C GLY A 175 -13.09 -25.61 5.81
N MET A 176 -12.53 -24.68 6.58
CA MET A 176 -12.93 -23.26 6.58
C MET A 176 -11.88 -22.31 5.99
N ASN A 177 -10.83 -22.84 5.32
CA ASN A 177 -9.80 -22.09 4.59
C ASN A 177 -10.37 -21.42 3.31
N HIS A 178 -11.16 -20.36 3.50
CA HIS A 178 -11.82 -19.62 2.43
C HIS A 178 -11.56 -18.12 2.48
N GLN A 179 -10.54 -17.69 3.22
CA GLN A 179 -10.04 -16.33 3.20
C GLN A 179 -8.67 -16.29 2.50
N GLN A 180 -8.49 -15.29 1.64
CA GLN A 180 -7.19 -14.97 1.07
C GLN A 180 -6.87 -13.49 1.31
N GLY A 181 -5.67 -13.24 1.84
CA GLY A 181 -5.08 -11.90 1.95
C GLY A 181 -4.88 -11.43 3.39
N HIS A 182 -4.24 -10.28 3.54
CA HIS A 182 -3.77 -9.76 4.83
C HIS A 182 -4.52 -8.49 5.29
N MET A 183 -5.61 -8.13 4.61
CA MET A 183 -6.38 -6.92 4.90
C MET A 183 -7.24 -7.08 6.16
N GLU A 184 -7.46 -5.97 6.84
CA GLU A 184 -8.39 -5.86 7.96
C GLU A 184 -9.82 -6.24 7.56
N CYS A 185 -10.48 -7.10 8.34
CA CYS A 185 -11.75 -7.72 7.97
C CYS A 185 -12.96 -6.85 8.32
N LEU A 186 -12.90 -6.16 9.47
CA LEU A 186 -14.07 -5.51 10.08
C LEU A 186 -14.51 -4.23 9.36
N LEU A 187 -13.78 -3.79 8.34
CA LEU A 187 -14.24 -2.74 7.43
C LEU A 187 -15.40 -3.21 6.54
N CYS A 188 -15.46 -4.50 6.22
CA CYS A 188 -16.40 -5.07 5.25
C CYS A 188 -17.26 -6.19 5.85
N HIS A 189 -16.74 -6.90 6.85
CA HIS A 189 -17.41 -8.03 7.47
C HIS A 189 -17.88 -7.68 8.88
N LYS A 190 -19.04 -8.22 9.25
CA LYS A 190 -19.47 -8.25 10.65
C LYS A 190 -18.87 -9.49 11.30
N ASP A 191 -18.42 -9.33 12.53
CA ASP A 191 -17.97 -10.43 13.36
C ASP A 191 -19.19 -11.27 13.76
N HIS A 192 -19.24 -12.53 13.30
CA HIS A 192 -20.34 -13.45 13.59
C HIS A 192 -20.10 -14.28 14.86
N THR A 193 -18.99 -14.04 15.56
CA THR A 193 -18.68 -14.68 16.85
C THR A 193 -19.06 -13.80 18.04
N LYS A 194 -19.52 -12.58 17.77
CA LYS A 194 -19.99 -11.59 18.74
C LYS A 194 -21.49 -11.31 18.57
#